data_AF-A0AA90QXJ2-F1
#
_entry.id   AF-A0AA90QXJ2-F1
#
_cell.length_a   1.000
_cell.length_b   1.000
_cell.length_c   1.000
_cell.angle_alpha   90.00
_cell.angle_beta   90.00
_cell.angle_gamma   90.00
#
_symmetry.space_group_name_H-M   'P 1'
#
loop_
_entity.id
_entity.type
_entity.pdbx_description
1 polymer ?
#
loop_
_entity_poly.entity_id
_entity_poly.type
_entity_poly.pdbx_seq_one_letter_code
_entity_poly.pdbx_strand_id
1 'polypeptide(L)'
;MKSLFKQLMFAVFALTLAGAASAQDVKRGTADEAAAMVKKASAYLNDNGREKAIAAFNDPKGEFIKGDLYVFMFTFDGTALAHGQNAKMVGKNLIDLKAGEVYPIREFIKIAKSPAGTGWFGYKWPNSITKAMEEKNTYIERNGEVLIGVGTYK
;
A
#
# COMPACT_ATOMS: atom_id res chain seq x y z
N MET A 1 42.20 -27.87 52.98
CA MET A 1 43.06 -28.95 52.44
C MET A 1 42.27 -29.72 51.39
N LYS A 2 42.77 -29.73 50.15
CA LYS A 2 42.52 -30.71 49.07
C LYS A 2 41.06 -30.72 48.54
N SER A 3 40.78 -30.39 47.29
CA SER A 3 41.58 -30.81 46.14
C SER A 3 40.76 -31.72 45.22
N LEU A 4 40.30 -31.26 44.04
CA LEU A 4 40.13 -32.08 42.82
C LEU A 4 38.94 -33.08 42.83
N PHE A 5 38.25 -33.42 41.75
CA PHE A 5 38.29 -33.05 40.32
C PHE A 5 37.08 -33.76 39.68
N LYS A 6 36.58 -33.18 38.58
CA LYS A 6 36.01 -33.90 37.42
C LYS A 6 34.71 -34.69 37.64
N GLN A 7 33.61 -34.11 37.17
CA GLN A 7 32.86 -34.74 36.08
C GLN A 7 32.25 -33.65 35.18
N LEU A 8 32.89 -33.52 34.02
CA LEU A 8 32.45 -32.79 32.85
C LEU A 8 31.47 -33.70 32.09
N MET A 9 30.29 -33.22 31.68
CA MET A 9 29.74 -33.45 30.33
C MET A 9 28.34 -32.82 30.16
N PHE A 10 28.30 -31.79 29.30
CA PHE A 10 27.32 -31.56 28.23
C PHE A 10 25.81 -31.73 28.51
N ALA A 11 25.09 -30.60 28.56
CA ALA A 11 23.88 -30.37 27.76
C ALA A 11 23.54 -28.87 27.74
N VAL A 12 24.10 -28.16 26.75
CA VAL A 12 23.57 -26.89 26.25
C VAL A 12 22.61 -27.24 25.10
N PHE A 13 21.65 -26.34 24.81
CA PHE A 13 20.67 -26.34 23.71
C PHE A 13 19.40 -27.18 23.97
N ALA A 14 18.16 -26.68 23.81
CA ALA A 14 17.68 -25.42 23.26
C ALA A 14 16.29 -25.12 23.82
N LEU A 15 16.12 -23.90 24.32
CA LEU A 15 14.80 -23.29 24.53
C LEU A 15 14.40 -22.66 23.19
N THR A 16 13.64 -23.37 22.37
CA THR A 16 12.94 -22.77 21.25
C THR A 16 11.46 -23.09 21.36
N LEU A 17 10.73 -22.22 22.06
CA LEU A 17 9.37 -21.91 21.63
C LEU A 17 9.49 -21.32 20.23
N ALA A 18 9.43 -22.18 19.21
CA ALA A 18 9.03 -21.77 17.88
C ALA A 18 7.54 -21.42 17.98
N GLY A 19 7.25 -20.23 18.52
CA GLY A 19 6.00 -19.56 18.24
C GLY A 19 5.99 -19.34 16.75
N ALA A 20 5.34 -20.24 16.01
CA ALA A 20 4.87 -19.92 14.69
C ALA A 20 4.05 -18.64 14.87
N ALA A 21 4.61 -17.52 14.43
CA ALA A 21 3.82 -16.34 14.18
C ALA A 21 2.82 -16.78 13.12
N SER A 22 1.64 -17.20 13.57
CA SER A 22 0.48 -17.31 12.70
C SER A 22 0.36 -15.94 12.08
N ALA A 23 0.71 -15.82 10.80
CA ALA A 23 0.27 -14.70 9.99
C ALA A 23 -1.23 -14.64 10.25
N GLN A 24 -1.66 -13.66 11.03
CA GLN A 24 -3.08 -13.43 11.21
C GLN A 24 -3.64 -13.35 9.79
N ASP A 25 -4.69 -14.12 9.50
CA ASP A 25 -5.43 -14.03 8.25
C ASP A 25 -6.06 -12.64 8.18
N VAL A 26 -5.24 -11.62 7.91
CA VAL A 26 -5.69 -10.27 7.61
C VAL A 26 -6.46 -10.44 6.32
N LYS A 27 -7.80 -10.37 6.41
CA LYS A 27 -8.68 -10.43 5.26
C LYS A 27 -8.24 -9.35 4.26
N ARG A 28 -7.55 -9.79 3.20
CA ARG A 28 -7.00 -8.92 2.16
C ARG A 28 -8.12 -8.46 1.24
N GLY A 29 -8.00 -7.23 0.76
CA GLY A 29 -8.90 -6.70 -0.24
C GLY A 29 -8.78 -7.44 -1.57
N THR A 30 -9.90 -7.62 -2.26
CA THR A 30 -9.91 -8.25 -3.59
C THR A 30 -9.72 -7.22 -4.71
N ALA A 31 -9.36 -7.68 -5.91
CA ALA A 31 -9.25 -6.82 -7.08
C ALA A 31 -10.58 -6.10 -7.39
N ASP A 32 -11.71 -6.78 -7.22
CA ASP A 32 -13.03 -6.19 -7.41
C ASP A 32 -13.34 -5.12 -6.36
N GLU A 33 -12.97 -5.33 -5.09
CA GLU A 33 -13.12 -4.32 -4.05
C GLU A 33 -12.25 -3.09 -4.31
N ALA A 34 -11.02 -3.28 -4.80
CA ALA A 34 -10.15 -2.17 -5.18
C ALA A 34 -10.72 -1.34 -6.35
N ALA A 35 -11.17 -2.01 -7.41
CA ALA A 35 -11.80 -1.34 -8.55
C ALA A 35 -13.10 -0.62 -8.14
N ALA A 36 -13.92 -1.24 -7.28
CA ALA A 36 -15.12 -0.62 -6.74
C ALA A 36 -14.80 0.63 -5.89
N MET A 37 -13.75 0.58 -5.07
CA MET A 37 -13.32 1.72 -4.26
C MET A 37 -12.79 2.87 -5.11
N VAL A 38 -12.06 2.59 -6.20
CA VAL A 38 -11.65 3.61 -7.18
C VAL A 38 -12.86 4.28 -7.81
N LYS A 39 -13.84 3.51 -8.29
CA LYS A 39 -15.08 4.07 -8.87
C LYS A 39 -15.85 4.94 -7.87
N LYS A 40 -15.95 4.48 -6.61
CA LYS A 40 -16.56 5.25 -5.52
C LYS A 40 -15.81 6.56 -5.27
N ALA A 41 -14.48 6.54 -5.26
CA ALA A 41 -13.65 7.74 -5.10
C ALA A 41 -13.80 8.70 -6.29
N SER A 42 -13.80 8.20 -7.52
CA SER A 42 -14.08 9.01 -8.71
C SER A 42 -15.44 9.70 -8.64
N ALA A 43 -16.49 8.97 -8.26
CA ALA A 43 -17.82 9.56 -8.07
C ALA A 43 -17.81 10.64 -6.97
N TYR A 44 -17.20 10.35 -5.82
CA TYR A 44 -17.10 11.32 -4.73
C TYR A 44 -16.36 12.60 -5.16
N LEU A 45 -15.28 12.47 -5.94
CA LEU A 45 -14.55 13.62 -6.50
C LEU A 45 -15.44 14.46 -7.43
N ASN A 46 -16.23 13.82 -8.28
CA ASN A 46 -17.13 14.51 -9.21
C ASN A 46 -18.25 15.26 -8.47
N ASP A 47 -18.84 14.62 -7.47
CA ASP A 47 -20.01 15.15 -6.76
C ASP A 47 -19.64 16.24 -5.74
N ASN A 48 -18.45 16.14 -5.13
CA ASN A 48 -18.07 17.00 -4.00
C ASN A 48 -16.95 17.99 -4.34
N GLY A 49 -16.30 17.81 -5.49
CA GLY A 49 -15.16 18.62 -5.90
C GLY A 49 -13.86 18.22 -5.17
N ARG A 50 -12.77 18.80 -5.68
CA ARG A 50 -11.41 18.38 -5.35
C ARG A 50 -11.01 18.56 -3.90
N GLU A 51 -11.35 19.70 -3.28
CA GLU A 51 -10.97 20.00 -1.90
C GLU A 51 -11.56 18.98 -0.92
N LYS A 52 -12.88 18.73 -1.01
CA LYS A 52 -13.58 17.75 -0.18
C LYS A 52 -13.07 16.32 -0.44
N ALA A 53 -12.76 15.98 -1.69
CA ALA A 53 -12.19 14.69 -2.03
C ALA A 53 -10.80 14.48 -1.43
N ILE A 54 -9.92 15.48 -1.52
CA ILE A 54 -8.59 15.43 -0.90
C ILE A 54 -8.71 15.21 0.61
N ALA A 55 -9.61 15.93 1.29
CA ALA A 55 -9.85 15.74 2.72
C ALA A 55 -10.35 14.32 3.03
N ALA A 56 -11.36 13.85 2.31
CA ALA A 56 -11.95 12.52 2.53
C ALA A 56 -10.96 11.36 2.26
N PHE A 57 -10.12 11.47 1.23
CA PHE A 57 -9.15 10.43 0.87
C PHE A 57 -7.92 10.41 1.80
N ASN A 58 -7.67 11.49 2.54
CA ASN A 58 -6.60 11.58 3.53
C ASN A 58 -7.08 11.33 4.97
N ASP A 59 -8.38 11.12 5.21
CA ASP A 59 -8.88 10.75 6.52
C ASP A 59 -8.55 9.27 6.82
N PRO A 60 -7.64 8.97 7.77
CA PRO A 60 -7.28 7.60 8.12
C PRO A 60 -8.43 6.78 8.73
N LYS A 61 -9.51 7.46 9.15
CA LYS A 61 -10.74 6.86 9.70
C LYS A 61 -11.91 6.94 8.72
N GLY A 62 -11.68 7.48 7.52
CA GLY A 62 -12.69 7.70 6.51
C GLY A 62 -13.07 6.43 5.74
N GLU A 63 -14.10 6.56 4.90
CA GLU A 63 -14.68 5.46 4.14
C GLU A 63 -13.85 4.97 2.93
N PHE A 64 -12.74 5.67 2.64
CA PHE A 64 -11.83 5.37 1.53
C PHE A 64 -10.62 4.53 1.97
N ILE A 65 -10.74 3.91 3.15
CA ILE A 65 -9.79 2.95 3.71
C ILE A 65 -10.59 1.76 4.26
N LYS A 66 -10.21 0.55 3.86
CA LYS A 66 -10.82 -0.70 4.34
C LYS A 66 -9.78 -1.81 4.38
N GLY A 67 -9.33 -2.16 5.57
CA GLY A 67 -8.23 -3.12 5.72
C GLY A 67 -6.96 -2.61 5.04
N ASP A 68 -6.45 -3.36 4.07
CA ASP A 68 -5.27 -3.01 3.27
C ASP A 68 -5.60 -2.19 2.01
N LEU A 69 -6.89 -1.98 1.69
CA LEU A 69 -7.35 -1.11 0.62
C LEU A 69 -7.36 0.34 1.08
N TYR A 70 -6.79 1.21 0.26
CA TYR A 70 -6.80 2.65 0.49
C TYR A 70 -6.68 3.41 -0.82
N VAL A 71 -7.37 4.55 -0.90
CA VAL A 71 -7.25 5.48 -2.02
C VAL A 71 -5.95 6.26 -1.94
N PHE A 72 -5.33 6.44 -3.11
CA PHE A 72 -4.38 7.52 -3.36
C PHE A 72 -4.82 8.31 -4.59
N MET A 73 -4.38 9.57 -4.66
CA MET A 73 -4.70 10.47 -5.76
C MET A 73 -3.47 11.31 -6.12
N PHE A 74 -3.16 11.39 -7.41
CA PHE A 74 -2.01 12.12 -7.93
C PHE A 74 -2.38 13.02 -9.10
N THR A 75 -1.70 14.14 -9.22
CA THR A 75 -1.62 14.92 -10.47
C THR A 75 -0.69 14.24 -11.47
N PHE A 76 -0.79 14.63 -12.75
CA PHE A 76 0.03 14.05 -13.82
C PHE A 76 1.50 14.50 -13.86
N ASP A 77 1.91 15.43 -12.99
CA ASP A 77 3.32 15.73 -12.72
C ASP A 77 3.92 14.79 -11.67
N GLY A 78 3.12 13.93 -11.03
CA GLY A 78 3.54 13.02 -9.97
C GLY A 78 3.39 13.57 -8.55
N THR A 79 2.73 14.71 -8.35
CA THR A 79 2.43 15.22 -7.00
C THR A 79 1.29 14.45 -6.35
N ALA A 80 1.55 13.92 -5.14
CA ALA A 80 0.54 13.22 -4.34
C ALA A 80 -0.43 14.21 -3.69
N LEU A 81 -1.70 14.17 -4.06
CA LEU A 81 -2.76 14.96 -3.43
C LEU A 81 -3.36 14.23 -2.23
N ALA A 82 -3.47 12.91 -2.31
CA ALA A 82 -3.95 12.09 -1.21
C ALA A 82 -3.23 10.74 -1.18
N HIS A 83 -3.03 10.22 0.04
CA HIS A 83 -2.54 8.87 0.26
C HIS A 83 -3.04 8.34 1.61
N GLY A 84 -4.14 7.59 1.61
CA GLY A 84 -4.88 7.20 2.83
C GLY A 84 -4.07 6.48 3.90
N GLN A 85 -2.99 5.77 3.53
CA GLN A 85 -2.12 5.05 4.49
C GLN A 85 -0.80 5.75 4.83
N ASN A 86 -0.44 6.84 4.16
CA ASN A 86 0.88 7.45 4.34
C ASN A 86 0.83 8.96 4.09
N ALA A 87 0.41 9.70 5.12
CA ALA A 87 0.35 11.16 5.09
C ALA A 87 1.70 11.82 4.75
N LYS A 88 2.84 11.15 4.97
CA LYS A 88 4.17 11.70 4.64
C LYS A 88 4.43 11.79 3.14
N MET A 89 3.60 11.16 2.30
CA MET A 89 3.68 11.25 0.84
C MET A 89 2.92 12.46 0.29
N VAL A 90 1.88 12.92 0.99
CA VAL A 90 1.01 14.01 0.55
C VAL A 90 1.82 15.31 0.37
N GLY A 91 1.57 16.01 -0.74
CA GLY A 91 2.24 17.25 -1.12
C GLY A 91 3.60 17.08 -1.78
N LYS A 92 4.13 15.85 -1.87
CA LYS A 92 5.42 15.59 -2.53
C LYS A 92 5.22 15.20 -3.98
N ASN A 93 6.14 15.64 -4.83
CA ASN A 93 6.32 15.06 -6.14
C ASN A 93 7.09 13.73 -5.99
N LEU A 94 6.46 12.64 -6.43
CA LEU A 94 6.96 11.27 -6.29
C LEU A 94 7.19 10.61 -7.66
N ILE A 95 7.32 11.40 -8.73
CA ILE A 95 7.51 10.86 -10.09
C ILE A 95 8.76 9.97 -10.20
N ASP A 96 9.78 10.24 -9.37
CA ASP A 96 11.04 9.50 -9.34
C ASP A 96 11.16 8.53 -8.15
N LEU A 97 10.05 8.31 -7.43
CA LEU A 97 10.02 7.30 -6.38
C LEU A 97 10.23 5.92 -6.99
N LYS A 98 11.31 5.24 -6.58
CA LYS A 98 11.66 3.90 -7.05
C LYS A 98 11.11 2.83 -6.11
N ALA A 99 10.52 1.78 -6.68
CA ALA A 99 10.11 0.58 -5.98
C ALA A 99 10.76 -0.65 -6.63
N GLY A 100 11.90 -1.09 -6.10
CA GLY A 100 12.77 -2.05 -6.79
C GLY A 100 13.37 -1.42 -8.05
N GLU A 101 13.07 -1.99 -9.23
CA GLU A 101 13.56 -1.51 -10.53
C GLU A 101 12.54 -0.65 -11.31
N VAL A 102 11.37 -0.37 -10.73
CA VAL A 102 10.30 0.39 -11.40
C VAL A 102 10.04 1.74 -10.73
N TYR A 103 9.47 2.66 -11.51
CA TYR A 103 8.96 3.95 -11.05
C TYR A 103 7.42 3.93 -11.07
N PRO A 104 6.75 3.43 -10.03
CA PRO A 104 5.31 3.16 -10.05
C PRO A 104 4.47 4.38 -10.46
N ILE A 105 4.85 5.59 -10.02
CA ILE A 105 4.09 6.80 -10.33
C ILE A 105 4.12 7.12 -11.84
N ARG A 106 5.26 6.88 -12.53
CA ARG A 106 5.35 7.05 -13.99
C ARG A 106 4.43 6.06 -14.71
N GLU A 107 4.39 4.81 -14.27
CA GLU A 107 3.53 3.78 -14.86
C GLU A 107 2.05 4.05 -14.59
N PHE A 108 1.68 4.54 -13.40
CA PHE A 108 0.31 4.97 -13.11
C PHE A 108 -0.13 6.12 -14.02
N ILE A 109 0.72 7.14 -14.20
CA ILE A 109 0.43 8.26 -15.09
C ILE A 109 0.29 7.78 -16.54
N LYS A 110 1.15 6.85 -16.99
CA LYS A 110 1.05 6.24 -18.32
C LYS A 110 -0.28 5.51 -18.52
N ILE A 111 -0.74 4.74 -17.53
CA ILE A 111 -2.05 4.07 -17.57
C ILE A 111 -3.18 5.10 -17.63
N ALA A 112 -3.16 6.10 -16.74
CA ALA A 112 -4.18 7.14 -16.69
C ALA A 112 -4.24 7.97 -18.00
N LYS A 113 -3.11 8.18 -18.68
CA LYS A 113 -3.03 8.88 -19.97
C LYS A 113 -3.36 8.01 -21.19
N SER A 114 -3.51 6.70 -21.02
CA SER A 114 -3.91 5.81 -22.12
C SER A 114 -5.31 6.16 -22.64
N PRO A 115 -5.68 5.75 -23.88
CA PRO A 115 -7.04 5.95 -24.39
C PRO A 115 -8.13 5.38 -23.48
N ALA A 116 -7.85 4.24 -22.81
CA ALA A 116 -8.76 3.62 -21.86
C ALA A 116 -8.89 4.39 -20.54
N GLY A 117 -7.87 5.19 -20.20
CA GLY A 117 -7.81 5.95 -18.94
C GLY A 117 -7.77 5.10 -17.67
N THR A 118 -7.70 3.77 -17.81
CA THR A 118 -7.79 2.81 -16.70
C THR A 118 -6.86 1.64 -16.93
N GLY A 119 -6.49 0.92 -15.86
CA GLY A 119 -5.68 -0.29 -15.98
C GLY A 119 -5.07 -0.75 -14.67
N TRP A 120 -4.37 -1.88 -14.72
CA TRP A 120 -3.70 -2.49 -13.58
C TRP A 120 -2.18 -2.42 -13.73
N PHE A 121 -1.48 -2.21 -12.61
CA PHE A 121 -0.02 -2.28 -12.55
C PHE A 121 0.45 -3.03 -11.31
N GLY A 122 1.32 -4.03 -11.53
CA GLY A 122 1.94 -4.85 -10.49
C GLY A 122 3.35 -4.35 -10.13
N TYR A 123 3.64 -4.27 -8.84
CA TYR A 123 4.94 -3.86 -8.30
C TYR A 123 5.07 -4.27 -6.84
N LYS A 124 6.29 -4.24 -6.30
CA LYS A 124 6.52 -4.51 -4.87
C LYS A 124 6.32 -3.26 -4.04
N TRP A 125 5.62 -3.38 -2.91
CA TRP A 125 5.38 -2.26 -2.01
C TRP A 125 5.30 -2.71 -0.54
N PRO A 126 5.71 -1.87 0.43
CA PRO A 126 5.50 -2.18 1.83
C PRO A 126 4.00 -2.25 2.14
N ASN A 127 3.52 -3.39 2.62
CA ASN A 127 2.16 -3.55 3.09
C ASN A 127 1.93 -2.64 4.31
N SER A 128 0.83 -1.86 4.29
CA SER A 128 0.53 -0.88 5.33
C SER A 128 0.22 -1.50 6.69
N ILE A 129 -0.16 -2.78 6.72
CA ILE A 129 -0.51 -3.53 7.94
C ILE A 129 0.71 -4.33 8.40
N THR A 130 1.20 -5.27 7.58
CA THR A 130 2.28 -6.20 7.97
C THR A 130 3.66 -5.55 7.96
N LYS A 131 3.82 -4.41 7.27
CA LYS A 131 5.09 -3.72 7.00
C LYS A 131 6.08 -4.51 6.13
N ALA A 132 5.72 -5.70 5.68
CA ALA A 132 6.55 -6.50 4.79
C ALA A 132 6.51 -5.95 3.36
N MET A 133 7.60 -6.14 2.61
CA MET A 133 7.60 -5.91 1.17
C MET A 133 6.82 -7.03 0.49
N GLU A 134 5.70 -6.70 -0.13
CA GLU A 134 4.77 -7.64 -0.76
C GLU A 134 4.49 -7.25 -2.21
N GLU A 135 4.05 -8.23 -3.01
CA GLU A 135 3.53 -7.95 -4.36
C GLU A 135 2.20 -7.21 -4.23
N LYS A 136 2.11 -6.06 -4.88
CA LYS A 136 0.92 -5.23 -4.91
C LYS A 136 0.45 -5.06 -6.35
N ASN A 137 -0.84 -5.26 -6.60
CA ASN A 137 -1.46 -4.95 -7.88
C ASN A 137 -2.46 -3.80 -7.70
N THR A 138 -2.26 -2.72 -8.42
CA THR A 138 -2.99 -1.47 -8.25
C THR A 138 -3.82 -1.14 -9.48
N TYR A 139 -5.11 -0.90 -9.28
CA TYR A 139 -6.01 -0.37 -10.30
C TYR A 139 -5.89 1.16 -10.33
N ILE A 140 -5.80 1.71 -11.53
CA ILE A 140 -5.70 3.13 -11.80
C ILE A 140 -6.89 3.56 -12.65
N GLU A 141 -7.45 4.72 -12.34
CA GLU A 141 -8.47 5.41 -13.14
C GLU A 141 -8.14 6.89 -13.26
N ARG A 142 -8.21 7.43 -14.48
CA ARG A 142 -8.16 8.86 -14.74
C ARG A 142 -9.51 9.50 -14.40
N ASN A 143 -9.46 10.58 -13.65
CA ASN A 143 -10.59 11.49 -13.45
C ASN A 143 -10.14 12.94 -13.68
N GLY A 144 -10.52 13.51 -14.83
CA GLY A 144 -10.06 14.83 -15.26
C GLY A 144 -8.53 14.91 -15.33
N GLU A 145 -7.95 15.81 -14.53
CA GLU A 145 -6.51 16.10 -14.48
C GLU A 145 -5.75 15.31 -13.41
N VAL A 146 -6.41 14.36 -12.75
CA VAL A 146 -5.81 13.51 -11.73
C VAL A 146 -5.99 12.04 -12.09
N LEU A 147 -5.16 11.21 -11.46
CA LEU A 147 -5.37 9.78 -11.37
C LEU A 147 -5.74 9.41 -9.93
N ILE A 148 -6.61 8.42 -9.81
CA ILE A 148 -7.01 7.78 -8.55
C ILE A 148 -6.59 6.31 -8.63
N GLY A 149 -6.10 5.75 -7.53
CA GLY A 149 -5.76 4.35 -7.49
C GLY A 149 -5.96 3.69 -6.13
N VAL A 150 -6.21 2.39 -6.19
CA VAL A 150 -6.32 1.48 -5.03
C VAL A 150 -5.66 0.17 -5.44
N GLY A 151 -4.91 -0.45 -4.53
CA GLY A 151 -4.28 -1.72 -4.82
C GLY A 151 -4.48 -2.77 -3.74
N THR A 152 -4.20 -4.00 -4.13
CA THR A 152 -4.38 -5.23 -3.35
C THR A 152 -3.03 -5.91 -3.19
N TYR A 153 -2.79 -6.51 -2.03
CA TYR A 153 -1.57 -7.29 -1.78
C TYR A 153 -1.83 -8.78 -2.03
N LYS A 154 -0.80 -9.48 -2.52
CA LYS A 154 -0.84 -10.93 -2.78
C LYS A 154 -0.14 -11.77 -1.72
#